data_AF-A0A3N5AZS1-F1
#
_entry.id   AF-A0A3N5AZS1-F1
#
_cell.length_a   1.000
_cell.length_b   1.000
_cell.length_c   1.000
_cell.angle_alpha   90.00
_cell.angle_beta   90.00
_cell.angle_gamma   90.00
#
_symmetry.space_group_name_H-M   'P 1'
#
loop_
_entity.id
_entity.type
_entity.pdbx_description
1 polymer ?
#
loop_
_entity_poly.entity_id
_entity_poly.type
_entity_poly.pdbx_seq_one_letter_code
_entity_poly.pdbx_strand_id
1 'polypeptide(L)'
;MANIKMFKLLGVLVSLLLIIWGILPFLRHQPITTDVIATAIILIMIAVAYMIIMFNPSWTKAVFFFEGIIIAVAGYMLLAFPYNLEFALVGVIIIAIAILAYLQKLPPKILRLFYR
;
A
#
# COMPACT_ATOMS: atom_id res chain seq x y z
N MET A 1 -1.65 28.60 -2.88
CA MET A 1 -1.77 27.62 -3.99
C MET A 1 -0.47 26.89 -4.35
N ALA A 2 0.72 27.47 -4.12
CA ALA A 2 2.01 26.80 -4.42
C ALA A 2 2.21 25.45 -3.68
N ASN A 3 1.82 25.36 -2.41
CA ASN A 3 1.99 24.15 -1.59
C ASN A 3 1.23 22.92 -2.11
N ILE A 4 0.04 23.08 -2.70
CA ILE A 4 -0.78 21.93 -3.16
C ILE A 4 -0.16 21.29 -4.41
N LYS A 5 0.34 22.10 -5.35
CA LYS A 5 1.02 21.60 -6.54
C LYS A 5 2.33 20.89 -6.17
N MET A 6 3.06 21.43 -5.20
CA MET A 6 4.29 20.81 -4.70
C MET A 6 4.03 19.49 -3.97
N PHE A 7 2.97 19.39 -3.16
CA PHE A 7 2.58 18.13 -2.51
C PHE A 7 2.17 17.06 -3.50
N LYS A 8 1.40 17.41 -4.54
CA LYS A 8 1.04 16.46 -5.61
C LYS A 8 2.27 16.00 -6.39
N LEU A 9 3.20 16.91 -6.68
CA LEU A 9 4.45 16.57 -7.37
C LEU A 9 5.29 15.59 -6.54
N LEU A 10 5.46 15.86 -5.23
CA LEU A 10 6.17 14.96 -4.32
C LEU A 10 5.49 13.57 -4.27
N GLY A 11 4.17 13.54 -4.23
CA GLY A 11 3.40 12.30 -4.26
C GLY A 11 3.62 11.45 -5.53
N VAL A 12 3.64 12.10 -6.70
CA VAL A 12 3.98 11.44 -7.97
C VAL A 12 5.42 10.93 -7.96
N LEU A 13 6.38 11.74 -7.49
CA LEU A 13 7.79 11.34 -7.41
C LEU A 13 8.00 10.12 -6.51
N VAL A 14 7.36 10.09 -5.35
CA VAL A 14 7.40 8.93 -4.44
C VAL A 14 6.82 7.69 -5.12
N SER A 15 5.68 7.82 -5.79
CA SER A 15 5.06 6.70 -6.51
C SER A 15 5.97 6.14 -7.60
N LEU A 16 6.61 7.02 -8.37
CA LEU A 16 7.59 6.61 -9.40
C LEU A 16 8.81 5.91 -8.79
N LEU A 17 9.34 6.43 -7.67
CA LEU A 17 10.47 5.81 -6.97
C LEU A 17 10.12 4.39 -6.50
N LEU A 18 8.93 4.19 -5.93
CA LEU A 18 8.46 2.88 -5.48
C LEU A 18 8.31 1.89 -6.64
N ILE A 19 7.78 2.33 -7.78
CA ILE A 19 7.69 1.50 -8.99
C ILE A 19 9.08 1.12 -9.50
N ILE A 20 9.99 2.10 -9.59
CA ILE A 20 11.37 1.85 -10.05
C ILE A 20 12.05 0.85 -9.11
N TRP A 21 11.93 1.02 -7.79
CA TRP A 21 12.51 0.10 -6.81
C TRP A 21 11.91 -1.31 -6.89
N GLY A 22 10.61 -1.43 -7.14
CA GLY A 22 9.96 -2.73 -7.34
C GLY A 22 10.43 -3.44 -8.61
N ILE A 23 10.73 -2.70 -9.68
CA ILE A 23 11.12 -3.27 -10.98
C ILE A 23 12.65 -3.47 -11.10
N LEU A 24 13.44 -2.74 -10.31
CA LEU A 24 14.90 -2.74 -10.37
C LEU A 24 15.55 -4.13 -10.28
N PRO A 25 15.10 -5.08 -9.43
CA PRO A 25 15.67 -6.41 -9.36
C PRO A 25 15.58 -7.17 -10.69
N PHE A 26 14.49 -6.98 -11.43
CA PHE A 26 14.28 -7.61 -12.74
C PHE A 26 15.20 -7.00 -13.81
N LEU A 27 15.37 -5.67 -13.79
CA LEU A 27 16.27 -4.96 -14.70
C LEU A 27 17.74 -5.31 -14.47
N ARG A 28 18.12 -5.58 -13.21
CA ARG A 28 19.49 -5.98 -12.83
C ARG A 28 19.75 -7.48 -12.95
N HIS A 29 18.77 -8.24 -13.43
CA HIS A 29 18.84 -9.69 -13.59
C HIS A 29 19.27 -10.39 -12.29
N GLN A 30 18.78 -9.86 -11.15
CA GLN A 30 18.99 -10.49 -9.86
C GLN A 30 18.21 -11.83 -9.81
N PRO A 31 18.64 -12.79 -8.96
CA PRO A 31 17.88 -14.01 -8.75
C PRO A 31 16.45 -13.69 -8.34
N ILE A 32 15.48 -14.17 -9.12
CA ILE A 32 14.06 -13.95 -8.86
C ILE A 32 13.63 -14.94 -7.77
N THR A 33 13.80 -14.53 -6.51
CA THR A 33 13.29 -15.27 -5.34
C THR A 33 11.86 -14.86 -5.02
N THR A 34 11.17 -15.65 -4.20
CA THR A 34 9.82 -15.33 -3.71
C THR A 34 9.79 -14.01 -2.94
N ASP A 35 10.85 -13.69 -2.19
CA ASP A 35 10.99 -12.42 -1.47
C ASP A 35 11.09 -11.22 -2.41
N VAL A 36 11.83 -11.36 -3.53
CA VAL A 36 11.93 -10.32 -4.56
C VAL A 36 10.57 -10.07 -5.20
N ILE A 37 9.83 -11.13 -5.51
CA ILE A 37 8.47 -11.05 -6.07
C ILE A 37 7.52 -10.38 -5.07
N ALA A 38 7.53 -10.82 -3.80
CA ALA A 38 6.69 -10.27 -2.75
C ALA A 38 6.93 -8.76 -2.55
N THR A 39 8.20 -8.38 -2.44
CA THR A 39 8.60 -6.98 -2.25
C THR A 39 8.20 -6.13 -3.45
N ALA A 40 8.39 -6.62 -4.68
CA ALA A 40 7.99 -5.91 -5.89
C ALA A 40 6.48 -5.68 -5.96
N ILE A 41 5.68 -6.70 -5.66
CA ILE A 41 4.21 -6.60 -5.62
C ILE A 41 3.79 -5.55 -4.59
N ILE A 42 4.34 -5.60 -3.38
CA ILE A 42 4.00 -4.66 -2.30
C ILE A 42 4.36 -3.22 -2.71
N LEU A 43 5.57 -2.98 -3.21
CA LEU A 43 6.02 -1.63 -3.58
C LEU A 43 5.21 -1.04 -4.73
N ILE A 44 4.95 -1.81 -5.78
CA ILE A 44 4.16 -1.36 -6.92
C ILE A 44 2.72 -1.08 -6.46
N MET A 45 2.17 -1.91 -5.57
CA MET A 45 0.81 -1.72 -5.09
C MET A 45 0.66 -0.48 -4.22
N ILE A 46 1.61 -0.22 -3.32
CA ILE A 46 1.64 1.03 -2.53
C ILE A 46 1.70 2.25 -3.46
N ALA A 47 2.51 2.18 -4.52
CA ALA A 47 2.61 3.28 -5.49
C ALA A 47 1.27 3.56 -6.20
N VAL A 48 0.58 2.50 -6.64
CA VAL A 48 -0.72 2.61 -7.30
C VAL A 48 -1.79 3.11 -6.32
N ALA A 49 -1.83 2.53 -5.12
CA ALA A 49 -2.73 2.92 -4.04
C ALA A 49 -2.60 4.41 -3.72
N TYR A 50 -1.36 4.87 -3.55
CA TYR A 50 -1.07 6.27 -3.26
C TYR A 50 -1.52 7.19 -4.40
N MET A 51 -1.28 6.83 -5.66
CA MET A 51 -1.76 7.60 -6.81
C MET A 51 -3.29 7.68 -6.84
N ILE A 52 -3.99 6.56 -6.65
CA ILE A 52 -5.46 6.53 -6.63
C ILE A 52 -6.00 7.45 -5.54
N ILE A 53 -5.47 7.36 -4.31
CA ILE A 53 -5.91 8.20 -3.19
C ILE A 53 -5.65 9.68 -3.46
N MET A 54 -4.50 10.02 -4.03
CA MET A 54 -4.12 11.40 -4.31
C MET A 54 -5.03 12.07 -5.36
N PHE A 55 -5.46 11.33 -6.38
CA PHE A 55 -6.34 11.85 -7.43
C PHE A 55 -7.83 11.68 -7.12
N ASN A 56 -8.18 10.63 -6.37
CA ASN A 56 -9.56 10.32 -5.98
C ASN A 56 -9.64 9.87 -4.51
N PRO A 57 -9.66 10.82 -3.57
CA PRO A 57 -9.70 10.54 -2.12
C PRO A 57 -10.90 9.71 -1.68
N SER A 58 -12.01 9.73 -2.43
CA SER A 58 -13.20 8.92 -2.12
C SER A 58 -12.94 7.41 -2.14
N TRP A 59 -11.89 6.97 -2.85
CA TRP A 59 -11.48 5.57 -2.94
C TRP A 59 -10.61 5.10 -1.77
N THR A 60 -10.21 5.99 -0.85
CA THR A 60 -9.30 5.67 0.27
C THR A 60 -9.73 4.41 1.01
N LYS A 61 -11.01 4.27 1.36
CA LYS A 61 -11.52 3.09 2.07
C LYS A 61 -11.34 1.79 1.29
N ALA A 62 -11.64 1.81 -0.01
CA ALA A 62 -11.53 0.63 -0.86
C ALA A 62 -10.05 0.26 -1.07
N VAL A 63 -9.21 1.26 -1.33
CA VAL A 63 -7.77 1.08 -1.52
C VAL A 63 -7.14 0.43 -0.29
N PHE A 64 -7.38 0.97 0.92
CA PHE A 64 -6.86 0.37 2.15
C PHE A 64 -7.36 -1.07 2.36
N PHE A 65 -8.62 -1.36 2.04
CA PHE A 65 -9.15 -2.72 2.15
C PHE A 65 -8.43 -3.71 1.22
N PHE A 66 -8.29 -3.37 -0.07
CA PHE A 66 -7.61 -4.21 -1.04
C PHE A 66 -6.11 -4.34 -0.77
N GLU A 67 -5.47 -3.25 -0.37
CA GLU A 67 -4.05 -3.22 -0.02
C GLU A 67 -3.78 -4.11 1.21
N GLY A 68 -4.66 -4.09 2.21
CA GLY A 68 -4.61 -5.02 3.34
C GLY A 68 -4.72 -6.49 2.92
N ILE A 69 -5.61 -6.82 1.98
CA ILE A 69 -5.73 -8.20 1.44
C ILE A 69 -4.45 -8.61 0.72
N ILE A 70 -3.92 -7.74 -0.15
CA ILE A 70 -2.73 -8.06 -0.93
C ILE A 70 -1.52 -8.23 -0.02
N ILE A 71 -1.33 -7.34 0.97
CA ILE A 71 -0.26 -7.46 1.95
C ILE A 71 -0.40 -8.75 2.77
N ALA A 72 -1.62 -9.09 3.20
CA ALA A 72 -1.85 -10.31 3.97
C ALA A 72 -1.53 -11.57 3.16
N VAL A 73 -2.05 -11.66 1.93
CA VAL A 73 -1.92 -12.84 1.06
C VAL A 73 -0.49 -12.96 0.52
N ALA A 74 0.07 -11.88 -0.04
CA ALA A 74 1.44 -11.89 -0.55
C ALA A 74 2.44 -12.12 0.57
N GLY A 75 2.25 -11.48 1.72
CA GLY A 75 3.07 -11.70 2.91
C GLY A 75 3.04 -13.16 3.35
N TYR A 76 1.85 -13.72 3.53
CA TYR A 76 1.70 -15.10 4.02
C TYR A 76 2.23 -16.16 3.03
N MET A 77 1.99 -15.98 1.73
CA MET A 77 2.31 -17.00 0.72
C MET A 77 3.73 -16.91 0.16
N LEU A 78 4.33 -15.72 0.11
CA LEU A 78 5.58 -15.50 -0.62
C LEU A 78 6.79 -15.26 0.29
N LEU A 79 6.58 -14.74 1.51
CA LEU A 79 7.69 -14.48 2.43
C LEU A 79 8.04 -15.72 3.25
N ALA A 80 9.30 -15.82 3.66
CA ALA A 80 9.75 -16.83 4.61
C ALA A 80 9.34 -16.50 6.06
N PHE A 81 9.29 -17.52 6.92
CA PHE A 81 9.12 -17.33 8.36
C PHE A 81 10.34 -16.58 8.96
N PRO A 82 10.13 -15.60 9.86
CA PRO A 82 8.87 -15.19 10.50
C PRO A 82 8.10 -14.09 9.76
N TYR A 83 8.67 -13.50 8.72
CA TYR A 83 8.09 -12.33 8.02
C TYR A 83 6.70 -12.60 7.44
N ASN A 84 6.43 -13.83 7.03
CA ASN A 84 5.11 -14.23 6.55
C ASN A 84 3.97 -13.95 7.55
N LEU A 85 4.18 -14.27 8.82
CA LEU A 85 3.20 -14.03 9.88
C LEU A 85 3.09 -12.54 10.23
N GLU A 86 4.21 -11.83 10.24
CA GLU A 86 4.22 -10.39 10.53
C GLU A 86 3.43 -9.63 9.46
N PHE A 87 3.70 -9.88 8.17
CA PHE A 87 2.98 -9.23 7.08
C PHE A 87 1.52 -9.70 6.98
N ALA A 88 1.22 -10.97 7.27
CA ALA A 88 -0.15 -11.45 7.37
C ALA A 88 -0.93 -10.68 8.45
N LEU A 89 -0.34 -10.52 9.63
CA LEU A 89 -0.95 -9.79 10.75
C LEU A 89 -1.17 -8.31 10.41
N VAL A 90 -0.16 -7.66 9.82
CA VAL A 90 -0.27 -6.26 9.37
C VAL A 90 -1.40 -6.11 8.35
N GLY A 91 -1.47 -6.99 7.35
CA GLY A 91 -2.54 -6.96 6.35
C GLY A 91 -3.93 -7.15 6.98
N VAL A 92 -4.08 -8.08 7.91
CA VAL A 92 -5.34 -8.29 8.65
C VAL A 92 -5.74 -7.06 9.47
N ILE A 93 -4.79 -6.40 10.15
CA ILE A 93 -5.05 -5.16 10.89
C ILE A 93 -5.53 -4.06 9.95
N ILE A 94 -4.89 -3.90 8.78
CA ILE A 94 -5.30 -2.91 7.78
C ILE A 94 -6.73 -3.18 7.29
N ILE A 95 -7.07 -4.45 6.99
CA ILE A 95 -8.42 -4.86 6.61
C ILE A 95 -9.42 -4.50 7.71
N ALA A 96 -9.12 -4.83 8.96
CA ALA A 96 -9.99 -4.52 10.09
C ALA A 96 -10.23 -3.01 10.24
N ILE A 97 -9.18 -2.19 10.10
CA ILE A 97 -9.30 -0.73 10.11
C ILE A 97 -10.18 -0.25 8.95
N ALA A 98 -9.98 -0.77 7.73
CA ALA A 98 -10.78 -0.40 6.57
C ALA A 98 -12.27 -0.74 6.78
N ILE A 99 -12.58 -1.93 7.31
CA ILE A 99 -13.96 -2.32 7.67
C ILE A 99 -14.55 -1.37 8.72
N LEU A 100 -13.80 -1.06 9.78
CA LEU A 100 -14.25 -0.11 10.81
C LEU A 100 -14.48 1.30 10.23
N ALA A 101 -13.68 1.71 9.24
CA ALA A 101 -13.88 2.97 8.51
C ALA A 101 -15.19 2.94 7.70
N TYR A 102 -15.49 1.83 7.01
CA TYR A 102 -16.77 1.64 6.32
C TYR A 102 -17.97 1.69 7.27
N LEU A 103 -17.85 1.06 8.43
CA LEU A 103 -18.88 1.05 9.47
C LEU A 103 -18.97 2.35 10.29
N GLN A 104 -18.09 3.32 10.02
CA GLN A 104 -17.98 4.57 10.77
C GLN A 104 -17.74 4.39 12.28
N LYS A 105 -17.15 3.28 12.68
CA LYS A 105 -16.87 2.95 14.10
C LYS A 105 -15.47 3.37 14.56
N LEU A 106 -14.67 3.97 13.68
CA LEU A 106 -13.35 4.50 14.04
C LEU A 106 -13.45 5.80 14.84
N PRO A 107 -12.48 6.08 15.73
CA PRO A 107 -12.37 7.38 16.39
C PRO A 107 -12.41 8.54 15.37
N PRO A 108 -13.09 9.67 15.67
CA PRO A 108 -13.31 10.75 14.71
C PRO A 108 -12.02 11.31 14.07
N LYS A 109 -10.91 11.31 14.83
CA LYS A 109 -9.60 11.75 14.36
C LYS A 109 -9.06 10.89 13.21
N ILE A 110 -9.26 9.57 13.28
CA ILE A 110 -8.80 8.60 12.28
C ILE A 110 -9.79 8.56 11.13
N LEU A 111 -11.09 8.56 11.45
CA LEU A 111 -12.15 8.53 10.45
C LEU A 111 -12.04 9.70 9.46
N ARG A 112 -11.63 10.89 9.93
CA ARG A 112 -11.39 12.04 9.05
C ARG A 112 -10.37 11.78 7.92
N LEU A 113 -9.44 10.83 8.08
CA LEU A 113 -8.48 10.48 7.03
C LEU A 113 -9.12 9.71 5.87
N PHE A 114 -10.20 8.97 6.13
CA PHE A 114 -10.90 8.15 5.14
C PHE A 114 -12.00 8.91 4.37
N TYR A 115 -12.37 10.11 4.83
CA TYR A 115 -13.46 10.93 4.30
C TYR A 115 -12.99 12.32 3.85
N ARG A 116 -11.69 12.50 3.65
CA ARG A 116 -11.09 13.74 3.17
C ARG A 116 -11.21 13.90 1.66
#